data_AF-A0AAW2C2D8-F1
#
_entry.id   AF-A0AAW2C2D8-F1
#
_cell.length_a   1.000
_cell.length_b   1.000
_cell.length_c   1.000
_cell.angle_alpha   90.00
_cell.angle_beta   90.00
_cell.angle_gamma   90.00
#
_symmetry.space_group_name_H-M   'P 1'
#
loop_
_entity.id
_entity.type
_entity.pdbx_description
1 polymer ?
#
loop_
_entity_poly.entity_id
_entity_poly.type
_entity_poly.pdbx_seq_one_letter_code
_entity_poly.pdbx_strand_id
1 'polypeptide(L)'
;MAAGSGSVEPSSGAPRLFIKEMVMRNFKSYAGEQRVGPFHKSFLAVVGPNGSGKSNVIDTMLFEFGKRAKQMRLNKVSELIHNSTNFQNLDSAGVSVHFQEIVDLGEVEQISLMKRKAQGLHDEGFLEYLEDLIGTNKYVEKIDEAYKQ
;
A
#
# COMPACT_ATOMS: atom_id res chain seq x y z
N MET A 1 8.93 43.22 -11.64
CA MET A 1 9.81 42.07 -11.37
C MET A 1 9.06 41.12 -10.46
N ALA A 2 8.53 40.01 -10.99
CA ALA A 2 7.89 38.98 -10.20
C ALA A 2 8.96 37.98 -9.75
N ALA A 3 9.08 37.77 -8.45
CA ALA A 3 9.98 36.79 -7.86
C ALA A 3 9.56 35.38 -8.29
N GLY A 4 10.51 34.57 -8.75
CA GLY A 4 10.29 33.21 -9.21
C GLY A 4 9.76 32.32 -8.08
N SER A 5 8.69 31.57 -8.39
CA SER A 5 8.22 30.46 -7.57
C SER A 5 9.21 29.30 -7.69
N GLY A 6 10.19 29.26 -6.79
CA GLY A 6 10.99 28.06 -6.56
C GLY A 6 10.08 26.95 -6.03
N SER A 7 9.92 25.88 -6.80
CA SER A 7 9.37 24.62 -6.30
C SER A 7 10.29 24.12 -5.20
N VAL A 8 9.82 24.15 -3.96
CA VAL A 8 10.51 23.53 -2.83
C VAL A 8 10.42 22.02 -3.03
N GLU A 9 11.49 21.42 -3.55
CA GLU A 9 11.69 19.98 -3.50
C GLU A 9 11.61 19.56 -2.02
N PRO A 10 10.78 18.56 -1.65
CA PRO A 10 10.70 18.11 -0.26
C PRO A 10 12.09 17.67 0.20
N SER A 11 12.56 18.22 1.33
CA SER A 11 13.85 17.87 1.90
C SER A 11 13.89 16.37 2.21
N SER A 12 14.76 15.62 1.54
CA SER A 12 15.10 14.24 1.89
C SER A 12 15.48 14.18 3.38
N GLY A 13 14.70 13.44 4.17
CA GLY A 13 14.95 13.26 5.61
C GLY A 13 13.85 13.78 6.57
N ALA A 14 12.83 14.52 6.10
CA ALA A 14 11.69 14.86 6.95
C ALA A 14 10.72 13.66 7.10
N PRO A 15 10.23 13.35 8.32
CA PRO A 15 9.19 12.35 8.50
C PRO A 15 7.90 12.74 7.77
N ARG A 16 7.26 11.79 7.10
CA ARG A 16 5.93 11.93 6.51
C ARG A 16 5.04 10.73 6.82
N LEU A 17 3.74 10.97 6.85
CA LEU A 17 2.75 9.91 6.94
C LEU A 17 2.44 9.36 5.55
N PHE A 18 2.28 8.04 5.47
CA PHE A 18 1.66 7.39 4.33
C PHE A 18 0.59 6.42 4.82
N ILE A 19 -0.39 6.14 3.97
CA ILE A 19 -1.40 5.12 4.26
C ILE A 19 -0.75 3.77 3.98
N LYS A 20 -0.68 2.91 5.00
CA LYS A 20 -0.10 1.57 4.91
C LYS A 20 -1.11 0.57 4.35
N GLU A 21 -2.32 0.60 4.88
CA GLU A 21 -3.41 -0.29 4.49
C GLU A 21 -4.77 0.32 4.85
N MET A 22 -5.81 -0.23 4.24
CA MET A 22 -7.19 0.05 4.61
C MET A 22 -7.93 -1.25 4.90
N VAL A 23 -8.87 -1.19 5.84
CA VAL A 23 -9.78 -2.27 6.16
C VAL A 23 -11.20 -1.77 5.98
N MET A 24 -12.00 -2.47 5.18
CA MET A 24 -13.42 -2.21 5.05
C MET A 24 -14.21 -3.39 5.56
N ARG A 25 -15.28 -3.12 6.32
CA ARG A 25 -16.22 -4.12 6.79
C ARG A 25 -17.61 -3.81 6.26
N ASN A 26 -18.17 -4.72 5.46
CA ASN A 26 -19.54 -4.62 4.93
C ASN A 26 -19.82 -3.26 4.24
N PHE A 27 -18.85 -2.72 3.49
CA PHE A 27 -18.93 -1.38 2.91
C PHE A 27 -19.19 -1.43 1.40
N LYS A 28 -20.32 -0.89 0.93
CA LYS A 28 -20.72 -0.86 -0.49
C LYS A 28 -20.60 -2.23 -1.17
N SER A 29 -19.64 -2.41 -2.09
CA SER A 29 -19.41 -3.68 -2.80
C SER A 29 -18.57 -4.67 -2.00
N TYR A 30 -18.02 -4.28 -0.85
CA TYR A 30 -17.13 -5.08 -0.03
C TYR A 30 -17.91 -5.81 1.06
N ALA A 31 -18.23 -7.07 0.81
CA ALA A 31 -18.87 -7.95 1.79
C ALA A 31 -17.84 -8.49 2.80
N GLY A 32 -18.24 -8.64 4.07
CA GLY A 32 -17.34 -9.10 5.12
C GLY A 32 -16.20 -8.12 5.38
N GLU A 33 -15.09 -8.62 5.92
CA GLU A 33 -13.87 -7.84 6.11
C GLU A 33 -12.97 -7.96 4.88
N GLN A 34 -12.63 -6.83 4.28
CA GLN A 34 -11.73 -6.73 3.14
C GLN A 34 -10.54 -5.86 3.52
N ARG A 35 -9.32 -6.36 3.29
CA ARG A 35 -8.08 -5.63 3.52
C ARG A 35 -7.48 -5.25 2.18
N VAL A 36 -7.14 -3.97 2.03
CA VAL A 36 -6.50 -3.42 0.83
C VAL A 36 -5.15 -2.86 1.24
N GLY A 37 -4.09 -3.46 0.71
CA GLY A 37 -2.71 -3.15 1.07
C GLY A 37 -1.81 -4.39 0.98
N PRO A 38 -0.52 -4.24 1.28
CA PRO A 38 0.15 -2.99 1.67
C PRO A 38 0.22 -1.97 0.52
N PHE A 39 0.05 -0.70 0.83
CA PHE A 39 0.18 0.37 -0.16
C PHE A 39 1.64 0.79 -0.34
N HIS A 40 1.96 1.11 -1.58
CA HIS A 40 3.27 1.63 -1.93
C HIS A 40 3.42 3.08 -1.42
N LYS A 41 4.61 3.39 -0.90
CA LYS A 41 4.90 4.62 -0.15
C LYS A 41 4.76 5.91 -0.99
N SER A 42 4.83 5.81 -2.32
CA SER A 42 4.89 6.97 -3.21
C SER A 42 3.74 7.04 -4.22
N PHE A 43 3.31 5.89 -4.75
CA PHE A 43 2.33 5.84 -5.82
C PHE A 43 1.57 4.52 -5.81
N LEU A 44 0.25 4.59 -5.88
CA LEU A 44 -0.65 3.43 -5.93
C LEU A 44 -1.60 3.58 -7.11
N ALA A 45 -1.75 2.53 -7.92
CA ALA A 45 -2.77 2.44 -8.96
C ALA A 45 -3.83 1.41 -8.58
N VAL A 46 -5.11 1.78 -8.68
CA VAL A 46 -6.24 0.86 -8.47
C VAL A 46 -6.79 0.42 -9.83
N VAL A 47 -6.60 -0.86 -10.16
CA VAL A 47 -6.97 -1.45 -11.45
C VAL A 47 -7.86 -2.67 -11.28
N GLY A 48 -8.55 -3.09 -12.35
CA GLY A 48 -9.45 -4.26 -12.34
C GLY A 48 -10.66 -4.12 -13.27
N PRO A 49 -11.46 -5.19 -13.44
CA PRO A 49 -12.61 -5.22 -14.37
C PRO A 49 -13.71 -4.20 -14.05
N ASN A 50 -14.57 -3.91 -15.02
CA ASN A 50 -15.73 -3.06 -14.79
C ASN A 50 -16.68 -3.68 -13.75
N GLY A 51 -17.18 -2.86 -12.82
CA GLY A 51 -18.04 -3.33 -11.72
C GLY A 51 -17.31 -3.94 -10.53
N SER A 52 -15.97 -4.09 -10.54
CA SER A 52 -15.22 -4.74 -9.44
C SER A 52 -15.09 -3.92 -8.15
N GLY A 53 -15.77 -2.78 -8.04
CA GLY A 53 -15.73 -1.93 -6.84
C GLY A 53 -14.59 -0.93 -6.76
N LYS A 54 -13.74 -0.76 -7.79
CA LYS A 54 -12.60 0.19 -7.78
C LYS A 54 -12.96 1.59 -7.30
N SER A 55 -14.03 2.18 -7.83
CA SER A 55 -14.45 3.52 -7.42
C SER A 55 -14.92 3.56 -5.95
N ASN A 56 -15.36 2.43 -5.38
CA ASN A 56 -15.70 2.33 -3.97
C ASN A 56 -14.46 2.38 -3.06
N VAL A 57 -13.24 2.11 -3.58
CA VAL A 57 -11.99 2.44 -2.86
C VAL A 57 -11.89 3.95 -2.62
N ILE A 58 -12.27 4.76 -3.62
CA ILE A 58 -12.31 6.21 -3.48
C ILE A 58 -13.37 6.63 -2.47
N ASP A 59 -14.58 6.04 -2.53
CA ASP A 59 -15.63 6.36 -1.56
C ASP A 59 -15.23 5.94 -0.13
N THR A 60 -14.45 4.87 0.02
CA THR A 60 -13.89 4.43 1.31
C THR A 60 -13.01 5.52 1.91
N MET A 61 -12.10 6.09 1.12
CA MET A 61 -11.26 7.21 1.54
C MET A 61 -12.10 8.46 1.87
N LEU A 62 -13.09 8.78 1.03
CA LEU A 62 -13.95 9.94 1.26
C LEU A 62 -14.79 9.80 2.54
N PHE A 63 -15.25 8.58 2.84
CA PHE A 63 -15.96 8.25 4.09
C PHE A 63 -15.08 8.50 5.31
N GLU A 64 -13.87 7.92 5.32
CA GLU A 64 -12.93 8.02 6.44
C GLU A 64 -12.59 9.49 6.74
N PHE A 65 -12.36 10.29 5.70
CA PHE A 65 -12.06 11.72 5.86
C PHE A 65 -13.30 12.61 6.06
N GLY A 66 -14.46 12.03 6.39
CA GLY A 66 -15.66 12.77 6.77
C GLY A 66 -16.26 13.61 5.64
N LYS A 67 -16.06 13.23 4.37
CA LYS A 67 -16.68 13.94 3.25
C LYS A 67 -18.18 13.71 3.23
N ARG A 68 -18.92 14.68 2.70
CA ARG A 68 -20.40 14.62 2.66
C ARG A 68 -20.86 13.53 1.71
N ALA A 69 -21.99 12.90 2.02
CA ALA A 69 -22.59 11.82 1.24
C ALA A 69 -22.75 12.14 -0.27
N LYS A 70 -23.09 13.40 -0.61
CA LYS A 70 -23.20 13.86 -2.01
C LYS A 70 -21.89 13.70 -2.81
N GLN A 71 -20.74 13.78 -2.14
CA GLN A 71 -19.43 13.59 -2.76
C GLN A 71 -19.05 12.11 -2.89
N MET A 72 -19.74 11.22 -2.16
CA MET A 72 -19.49 9.78 -2.12
C MET A 72 -20.46 8.98 -2.99
N ARG A 73 -21.20 9.66 -3.88
CA ARG A 73 -22.17 9.06 -4.81
C ARG A 73 -23.24 8.25 -4.08
N LEU A 74 -23.78 8.84 -3.00
CA LEU A 74 -24.83 8.26 -2.17
C LEU A 74 -26.05 9.17 -2.15
N ASN A 75 -27.23 8.58 -2.21
CA ASN A 75 -28.49 9.29 -1.95
C ASN A 75 -28.92 9.13 -0.48
N LYS A 76 -28.60 7.97 0.12
CA LYS A 76 -28.91 7.65 1.52
C LYS A 76 -27.69 7.05 2.21
N VAL A 77 -27.53 7.33 3.51
CA VAL A 77 -26.41 6.78 4.31
C VAL A 77 -26.47 5.25 4.39
N SER A 78 -27.67 4.66 4.38
CA SER A 78 -27.86 3.20 4.38
C SER A 78 -27.25 2.50 3.15
N GLU A 79 -27.03 3.22 2.04
CA GLU A 79 -26.37 2.67 0.84
C GLU A 79 -24.86 2.44 1.04
N LEU A 80 -24.30 2.86 2.18
CA LEU A 80 -22.95 2.48 2.60
C LEU A 80 -22.87 1.01 3.03
N ILE A 81 -23.97 0.44 3.52
CA ILE A 81 -23.99 -0.93 4.01
C ILE A 81 -24.12 -1.88 2.83
N HIS A 82 -23.21 -2.86 2.77
CA HIS A 82 -23.24 -3.89 1.75
C HIS A 82 -24.58 -4.63 1.76
N ASN A 83 -25.11 -4.88 0.57
CA ASN A 83 -26.34 -5.64 0.41
C ASN A 83 -26.21 -6.55 -0.80
N SER A 84 -26.21 -7.86 -0.57
CA SER A 84 -26.22 -8.88 -1.62
C SER A 84 -27.01 -10.10 -1.15
N THR A 85 -27.33 -11.01 -2.08
CA THR A 85 -28.09 -12.22 -1.78
C THR A 85 -27.44 -13.08 -0.69
N ASN A 86 -26.11 -13.08 -0.61
CA ASN A 86 -25.34 -13.88 0.33
C ASN A 86 -25.09 -13.15 1.67
N PHE A 87 -25.32 -11.84 1.71
CA PHE A 87 -25.08 -10.97 2.86
C PHE A 87 -26.26 -10.02 3.03
N GLN A 88 -27.35 -10.57 3.57
CA GLN A 88 -28.59 -9.84 3.84
C GLN A 88 -28.62 -9.35 5.29
N ASN A 89 -29.41 -8.30 5.55
CA ASN A 89 -29.69 -7.79 6.90
C ASN A 89 -28.44 -7.41 7.71
N LEU A 90 -27.50 -6.72 7.07
CA LEU A 90 -26.35 -6.13 7.77
C LEU A 90 -26.78 -4.82 8.44
N ASP A 91 -26.42 -4.66 9.71
CA ASP A 91 -26.81 -3.47 10.49
C ASP A 91 -25.79 -2.33 10.42
N SER A 92 -24.56 -2.62 9.97
CA SER A 92 -23.47 -1.65 9.99
C SER A 92 -22.43 -1.90 8.89
N ALA A 93 -21.72 -0.81 8.55
CA ALA A 93 -20.52 -0.80 7.73
C ALA A 93 -19.43 -0.03 8.46
N GLY A 94 -18.18 -0.38 8.20
CA GLY A 94 -17.02 0.26 8.79
C GLY A 94 -15.88 0.41 7.80
N VAL A 95 -15.08 1.44 8.02
CA VAL A 95 -13.81 1.67 7.33
C VAL A 95 -12.77 1.98 8.41
N SER A 96 -11.53 1.56 8.18
CA SER A 96 -10.39 1.92 9.00
C SER A 96 -9.19 2.13 8.10
N VAL A 97 -8.51 3.26 8.26
CA VAL A 97 -7.30 3.58 7.50
C VAL A 97 -6.10 3.60 8.45
N HIS A 98 -5.11 2.77 8.16
CA HIS A 98 -3.90 2.64 8.96
C HIS A 98 -2.79 3.51 8.35
N PHE A 99 -2.38 4.54 9.10
CA PHE A 99 -1.25 5.39 8.73
C PHE A 99 0.04 4.88 9.37
N GLN A 100 1.14 5.08 8.67
CA GLN A 100 2.47 4.83 9.20
C GLN A 100 3.38 6.02 8.87
N GLU A 101 4.21 6.42 9.83
CA GLU A 101 5.25 7.42 9.62
C GLU A 101 6.48 6.77 8.99
N ILE A 102 7.06 7.45 8.00
CA ILE A 102 8.28 7.05 7.30
C ILE A 102 9.19 8.25 7.09
N VAL A 103 10.47 7.97 6.92
CA VAL A 103 11.47 8.92 6.44
C VAL A 103 11.90 8.45 5.07
N ASP A 104 11.77 9.31 4.05
CA ASP A 104 12.34 9.02 2.74
C ASP A 104 13.85 9.27 2.81
N LEU A 105 14.59 8.17 2.93
CA LEU A 105 16.04 8.15 2.97
C LEU A 105 16.60 8.01 1.56
N GLY A 106 17.78 8.59 1.30
CA GLY A 106 18.51 8.34 0.06
C GLY A 106 18.93 6.87 -0.05
N GLU A 107 19.25 6.39 -1.26
CA GLU A 107 19.62 4.98 -1.49
C GLU A 107 20.74 4.50 -0.55
N VAL A 108 21.80 5.30 -0.40
CA VAL A 108 22.94 4.97 0.46
C VAL A 108 22.53 4.85 1.94
N GLU A 109 21.63 5.72 2.39
CA GLU A 109 21.12 5.71 3.76
C GLU A 109 20.19 4.51 3.99
N GLN A 110 19.36 4.14 3.01
CA GLN A 110 18.53 2.94 3.06
C GLN A 110 19.38 1.67 3.13
N ILE A 111 20.39 1.57 2.27
CA ILE A 111 21.36 0.45 2.27
C ILE A 111 22.06 0.33 3.63
N SER A 112 22.44 1.46 4.22
CA SER A 112 23.10 1.50 5.54
C SER A 112 22.23 0.98 6.68
N LEU A 113 20.89 1.00 6.52
CA LEU A 113 19.92 0.52 7.50
C LEU A 113 19.39 -0.89 7.21
N MET A 114 19.76 -1.50 6.07
CA MET A 114 19.36 -2.86 5.75
C MET A 114 19.92 -3.84 6.78
N LYS A 115 19.14 -4.86 7.12
CA LYS A 115 19.66 -5.98 7.91
C LYS A 115 20.69 -6.73 7.09
N ARG A 116 21.68 -7.35 7.75
CA ARG A 116 22.73 -8.14 7.08
C ARG A 116 22.16 -9.22 6.14
N LYS A 117 20.99 -9.77 6.47
CA LYS A 117 20.28 -10.80 5.71
C LYS A 117 18.76 -10.67 5.93
N ALA A 118 17.97 -11.03 4.92
CA ALA A 118 16.52 -11.13 5.03
C ALA A 118 16.10 -12.08 6.18
N GLN A 119 15.11 -11.67 6.97
CA GLN A 119 14.58 -12.47 8.09
C GLN A 119 13.19 -13.08 7.80
N GLY A 120 12.54 -12.67 6.71
CA GLY A 120 11.22 -13.16 6.32
C GLY A 120 11.05 -13.15 4.81
N LEU A 121 9.99 -13.80 4.33
CA LEU A 121 9.72 -14.01 2.90
C LEU A 121 9.53 -12.71 2.09
N HIS A 122 9.24 -11.60 2.78
CA HIS A 122 9.01 -10.26 2.20
C HIS A 122 9.97 -9.21 2.75
N ASP A 123 11.02 -9.62 3.45
CA ASP A 123 12.09 -8.76 3.95
C ASP A 123 13.27 -8.87 2.97
N GLU A 124 13.91 -7.75 2.64
CA GLU A 124 15.07 -7.72 1.75
C GLU A 124 16.29 -7.31 2.57
N GLY A 125 17.26 -8.21 2.69
CA GLY A 125 18.51 -7.93 3.39
C GLY A 125 19.59 -7.41 2.47
N PHE A 126 20.65 -6.88 3.06
CA PHE A 126 21.79 -6.37 2.31
C PHE A 126 22.47 -7.44 1.45
N LEU A 127 22.51 -8.69 1.92
CA LEU A 127 23.05 -9.80 1.14
C LEU A 127 22.20 -10.09 -0.10
N GLU A 128 20.88 -10.15 0.04
CA GLU A 128 19.95 -10.37 -1.06
C GLU A 128 20.02 -9.24 -2.10
N TYR A 129 20.08 -7.99 -1.64
CA TYR A 129 20.29 -6.82 -2.49
C TYR A 129 21.59 -6.89 -3.30
N LEU A 130 22.71 -7.28 -2.65
CA LEU A 130 23.98 -7.46 -3.35
C LEU A 130 23.94 -8.60 -4.36
N GLU A 131 23.25 -9.70 -4.05
CA GLU A 131 23.09 -10.81 -4.99
C GLU A 131 22.26 -10.44 -6.20
N ASP A 132 21.23 -9.62 -6.05
CA ASP A 132 20.44 -9.14 -7.20
C ASP A 132 21.25 -8.18 -8.09
N LEU A 133 22.14 -7.38 -7.48
CA LEU A 133 23.02 -6.48 -8.21
C LEU A 133 24.17 -7.22 -8.93
N ILE A 134 24.83 -8.13 -8.23
CA ILE A 134 26.03 -8.83 -8.73
C ILE A 134 25.62 -10.04 -9.57
N GLY A 135 24.51 -10.70 -9.23
CA GLY A 135 23.98 -11.87 -9.91
C GLY A 135 24.84 -13.13 -9.72
N THR A 136 25.52 -13.27 -8.57
CA THR A 136 26.45 -14.37 -8.30
C THR A 136 25.77 -15.69 -7.94
N ASN A 137 24.54 -15.65 -7.41
CA ASN A 137 23.73 -16.84 -7.12
C ASN A 137 23.63 -17.86 -8.26
N LYS A 138 23.68 -17.40 -9.53
CA LYS A 138 23.65 -18.29 -10.71
C LYS A 138 24.86 -19.24 -10.82
N TYR A 139 25.93 -19.00 -10.05
CA TYR A 139 27.13 -19.83 -10.05
C TYR A 139 27.15 -20.87 -8.92
N VAL A 140 26.25 -20.76 -7.93
CA VAL A 140 26.25 -21.63 -6.74
C VAL A 140 26.15 -23.10 -7.12
N GLU A 141 25.20 -23.45 -8.00
CA GLU A 141 25.02 -24.85 -8.45
C GLU A 141 26.28 -25.41 -9.12
N LYS A 142 26.91 -24.62 -10.01
CA LYS A 142 28.14 -25.02 -10.71
C LYS A 142 29.32 -25.20 -9.77
N ILE A 143 29.39 -24.39 -8.72
CA ILE A 143 30.43 -24.50 -7.69
C ILE A 143 30.21 -25.76 -6.85
N ASP A 144 28.98 -26.01 -6.40
CA ASP A 144 28.64 -27.19 -5.61
C ASP A 144 28.87 -28.51 -6.37
N GLU A 145 28.59 -28.53 -7.67
CA GLU A 145 28.89 -29.67 -8.53
C GLU A 145 30.41 -29.91 -8.67
N ALA A 146 31.21 -28.85 -8.76
CA ALA A 146 32.66 -28.97 -8.86
C ALA A 146 33.32 -29.50 -7.57
N TYR A 147 32.73 -29.23 -6.39
CA TYR A 147 33.21 -29.73 -5.10
C TYR A 147 32.74 -31.15 -4.76
N LYS A 148 31.80 -31.73 -5.52
CA LYS A 148 31.32 -33.11 -5.33
C LYS A 148 32.13 -34.16 -6.11
N GLN A 149 33.20 -33.74 -6.81
CA GLN A 149 34.20 -34.60 -7.46
C GLN A 149 35.43 -34.78 -6.57
#